data_AF-A0A8T5M7W3-F1
#
_entry.id   AF-A0A8T5M7W3-F1
#
_cell.length_a   1.000
_cell.length_b   1.000
_cell.length_c   1.000
_cell.angle_alpha   90.00
_cell.angle_beta   90.00
_cell.angle_gamma   90.00
#
_symmetry.space_group_name_H-M   'P 1'
#
loop_
_entity.id
_entity.type
_entity.pdbx_description
1 polymer ?
#
loop_
_entity_poly.entity_id
_entity_poly.type
_entity_poly.pdbx_seq_one_letter_code
_entity_poly.pdbx_strand_id
1 'polypeptide(L)'
;MQTSTGTKEIKVMPEEISEILGTSTIEITELKEESEKAVYSVTGTKKARIVAIFPVDMKIQAKVSAETGEIPSIEKPWWSFLAKEE
;
A
#
# COMPACT_ATOMS: atom_id res chain seq x y z
N MET A 1 11.53 24.41 -18.78
CA MET A 1 11.42 24.09 -17.36
C MET A 1 12.59 23.17 -17.04
N GLN A 2 13.61 23.67 -16.32
CA GLN A 2 14.77 22.87 -15.91
C GLN A 2 14.56 22.46 -14.45
N THR A 3 14.53 21.16 -14.18
CA THR A 3 14.75 20.62 -12.84
C THR A 3 16.10 19.93 -12.84
N SER A 4 17.13 20.69 -12.44
CA SER A 4 18.38 20.15 -11.93
C SER A 4 18.18 19.88 -10.45
N THR A 5 18.56 18.69 -9.98
CA THR A 5 19.17 18.35 -8.66
C THR A 5 18.63 17.00 -8.15
N GLY A 6 19.49 15.97 -8.15
CA GLY A 6 19.36 14.76 -7.32
C GLY A 6 18.36 13.73 -7.82
N THR A 7 18.80 12.80 -8.67
CA THR A 7 18.10 11.55 -9.01
C THR A 7 17.93 10.67 -7.76
N LYS A 8 16.91 10.95 -6.94
CA LYS A 8 16.26 9.92 -6.12
C LYS A 8 15.34 9.15 -7.06
N GLU A 9 15.84 8.01 -7.55
CA GLU A 9 15.05 7.12 -8.41
C GLU A 9 13.81 6.67 -7.64
N ILE A 10 12.65 7.21 -8.02
CA ILE A 10 11.36 6.65 -7.62
C ILE A 10 11.25 5.34 -8.40
N LYS A 11 11.60 4.24 -7.73
CA LYS A 11 11.77 2.94 -8.39
C LYS A 11 10.46 2.16 -8.47
N VAL A 12 9.52 2.44 -7.56
CA VAL A 12 8.29 1.68 -7.43
C VAL A 12 7.09 2.48 -7.92
N MET A 13 6.45 1.95 -8.95
CA MET A 13 5.25 2.54 -9.52
C MET A 13 4.02 2.11 -8.70
N PRO A 14 2.98 2.96 -8.61
CA PRO A 14 1.71 2.65 -7.95
C PRO A 14 1.12 1.27 -8.27
N GLU A 15 1.30 0.86 -9.52
CA GLU A 15 0.78 -0.39 -10.09
C GLU A 15 1.48 -1.61 -9.47
N GLU A 16 2.79 -1.56 -9.26
CA GLU A 16 3.56 -2.63 -8.61
C GLU A 16 3.14 -2.83 -7.16
N ILE A 17 2.75 -1.75 -6.48
CA ILE A 17 2.26 -1.81 -5.10
C ILE A 17 0.92 -2.58 -5.03
N SER A 18 0.09 -2.47 -6.06
CA SER A 18 -1.18 -3.21 -6.14
C SER A 18 -1.01 -4.70 -6.27
N GLU A 19 0.00 -5.11 -7.03
CA GLU A 19 0.34 -6.51 -7.22
C GLU A 19 0.96 -7.10 -5.94
N ILE A 20 1.83 -6.34 -5.25
CA ILE A 20 2.45 -6.78 -3.99
C ILE A 20 1.41 -6.89 -2.85
N LEU A 21 0.48 -5.94 -2.75
CA LEU A 21 -0.53 -5.94 -1.69
C LEU A 21 -1.71 -6.88 -1.97
N GLY A 22 -1.87 -7.35 -3.22
CA GLY A 22 -3.00 -8.19 -3.62
C GLY A 22 -4.36 -7.54 -3.38
N THR A 23 -4.42 -6.22 -3.46
CA THR A 23 -5.63 -5.40 -3.24
C THR A 23 -6.23 -5.01 -4.58
N SER A 24 -7.55 -5.11 -4.71
CA SER A 24 -8.26 -4.87 -5.96
C SER A 24 -8.36 -3.39 -6.33
N THR A 25 -8.35 -2.52 -5.32
CA THR A 25 -8.26 -1.07 -5.51
C THR A 25 -7.17 -0.52 -4.61
N ILE A 26 -6.37 0.39 -5.15
CA ILE A 26 -5.35 1.12 -4.41
C ILE A 26 -5.59 2.61 -4.59
N GLU A 27 -5.64 3.31 -3.46
CA GLU A 27 -5.59 4.76 -3.38
C GLU A 27 -4.27 5.15 -2.73
N ILE A 28 -3.39 5.78 -3.51
CA ILE A 28 -2.19 6.40 -2.96
C ILE A 28 -2.61 7.74 -2.39
N THR A 29 -2.52 7.87 -1.09
CA THR A 29 -3.05 9.03 -0.38
C THR A 29 -2.01 10.15 -0.35
N GLU A 30 -0.76 9.83 0.01
CA GLU A 30 0.27 10.85 0.20
C GLU A 30 1.69 10.30 -0.04
N LEU A 31 2.55 11.10 -0.67
CA LEU A 31 4.00 10.94 -0.60
C LEU A 31 4.52 11.83 0.53
N LYS A 32 5.06 11.23 1.59
CA LYS A 32 5.67 11.93 2.71
C LYS A 32 7.15 11.63 2.77
N GLU A 33 7.94 12.66 3.03
CA GLU A 33 9.36 12.49 3.35
C GLU A 33 9.48 12.23 4.85
N GLU A 34 9.60 10.96 5.24
CA GLU A 34 9.82 10.54 6.63
C GLU A 34 11.32 10.23 6.78
N SER A 35 12.02 11.00 7.63
CA SER A 35 13.45 10.77 7.95
C SER A 35 14.38 10.71 6.72
N GLU A 36 14.28 11.70 5.82
CA GLU A 36 15.02 11.79 4.55
C GLU A 36 14.72 10.65 3.57
N LYS A 37 13.67 9.86 3.78
CA LYS A 37 13.22 8.80 2.86
C LYS A 37 11.84 9.14 2.30
N ALA A 38 11.70 8.99 0.99
CA ALA A 38 10.42 9.16 0.32
C ALA A 38 9.54 7.93 0.61
N VAL A 39 8.40 8.11 1.28
CA VAL A 39 7.46 7.04 1.65
C VAL A 39 6.07 7.32 1.09
N TYR A 40 5.52 6.38 0.34
CA TYR A 40 4.14 6.35 -0.09
C TYR A 40 3.25 5.79 1.01
N SER A 41 2.19 6.53 1.36
CA SER A 41 1.06 5.99 2.12
C SER A 41 0.02 5.47 1.15
N VAL A 42 -0.23 4.16 1.24
CA VAL A 42 -1.06 3.42 0.29
C VAL A 42 -2.22 2.79 1.03
N THR A 43 -3.44 3.13 0.61
CA THR A 43 -4.65 2.50 1.13
C THR A 43 -5.21 1.57 0.06
N GLY A 44 -5.18 0.28 0.32
CA GLY A 44 -5.79 -0.73 -0.55
C GLY A 44 -7.12 -1.22 0.00
N THR A 45 -8.05 -1.57 -0.88
CA THR A 45 -9.24 -2.34 -0.50
C THR A 45 -9.19 -3.72 -1.15
N LYS A 46 -9.37 -4.77 -0.34
CA LYS A 46 -9.42 -6.15 -0.78
C LYS A 46 -10.76 -6.76 -0.41
N LYS A 47 -11.38 -7.50 -1.33
CA LYS A 47 -12.56 -8.30 -1.01
C LYS A 47 -12.16 -9.50 -0.18
N ALA A 48 -12.86 -9.70 0.93
CA ALA A 48 -12.65 -10.85 1.80
C ALA A 48 -13.99 -11.37 2.30
N ARG A 49 -14.01 -12.58 2.85
CA ARG A 49 -15.21 -13.18 3.42
C ARG A 49 -14.98 -13.51 4.90
N ILE A 50 -15.70 -12.85 5.80
CA ILE A 50 -15.64 -13.15 7.24
C ILE A 50 -16.45 -14.42 7.51
N VAL A 51 -15.81 -15.41 8.15
CA VAL A 51 -16.43 -16.70 8.51
C VAL A 51 -17.17 -17.33 7.31
N ALA A 52 -16.60 -17.19 6.11
CA ALA A 52 -17.09 -17.73 4.85
C ALA A 52 -18.49 -17.29 4.36
N ILE A 53 -19.20 -16.42 5.08
CA ILE A 53 -20.61 -16.08 4.79
C ILE A 53 -20.79 -14.59 4.46
N PHE A 54 -20.02 -13.70 5.08
CA PHE A 54 -20.21 -12.26 4.92
C PHE A 54 -19.09 -11.66 4.06
N PRO A 55 -19.38 -11.28 2.79
CA PRO A 55 -18.43 -10.52 1.99
C PRO A 55 -18.22 -9.14 2.61
N VAL A 56 -16.97 -8.75 2.77
CA VAL A 56 -16.56 -7.46 3.33
C VAL A 56 -15.44 -6.87 2.50
N ASP A 57 -15.44 -5.54 2.43
CA ASP A 57 -14.34 -4.78 1.87
C ASP A 57 -13.32 -4.50 2.98
N MET A 58 -12.21 -5.24 2.95
CA MET A 58 -11.11 -5.10 3.90
C MET A 58 -10.19 -3.97 3.45
N LYS A 59 -10.16 -2.88 4.23
CA LYS A 59 -9.20 -1.79 4.04
C LYS A 59 -7.86 -2.17 4.64
N ILE A 60 -6.80 -2.08 3.85
CA ILE A 60 -5.41 -2.32 4.23
C ILE A 60 -4.69 -1.00 4.04
N GLN A 61 -3.92 -0.57 5.03
CA GLN A 61 -3.04 0.58 4.91
C GLN A 61 -1.60 0.10 4.95
N ALA A 62 -0.79 0.51 3.98
CA ALA A 62 0.61 0.15 3.90
C ALA A 62 1.45 1.40 3.69
N LYS A 63 2.60 1.45 4.37
CA LYS A 63 3.65 2.41 4.05
C LYS A 63 4.66 1.73 3.15
N VAL A 64 4.97 2.32 2.00
CA VAL A 64 5.90 1.78 1.01
C VAL A 64 7.02 2.78 0.75
N SER A 65 8.26 2.35 0.86
CA SER A 65 9.44 3.15 0.49
C SER A 65 9.46 3.37 -1.02
N ALA A 66 9.41 4.63 -1.46
CA ALA A 66 9.51 5.00 -2.88
C ALA A 66 10.88 4.68 -3.49
N GLU A 67 11.91 4.57 -2.65
CA GLU A 67 13.31 4.36 -3.04
C GLU A 67 13.64 2.87 -3.21
N THR A 68 13.10 2.01 -2.33
CA THR A 68 13.45 0.58 -2.27
C THR A 68 12.31 -0.37 -2.59
N GLY A 69 11.07 0.07 -2.48
CA GLY A 69 9.89 -0.80 -2.55
C GLY A 69 9.63 -1.60 -1.28
N GLU A 70 10.41 -1.39 -0.23
CA GLU A 70 10.20 -2.04 1.06
C GLU A 70 8.90 -1.54 1.70
N ILE A 71 8.19 -2.45 2.34
CA ILE A 71 6.93 -2.16 3.05
C ILE A 71 7.22 -2.21 4.55
N PRO A 72 7.71 -1.12 5.17
CA PRO A 72 8.04 -1.10 6.59
C PRO A 72 6.84 -1.33 7.52
N SER A 73 5.61 -1.08 7.05
CA SER A 73 4.41 -1.28 7.86
C SER A 73 3.20 -1.64 7.00
N ILE A 74 2.43 -2.61 7.49
CA ILE A 74 1.12 -3.00 6.96
C ILE A 74 0.14 -3.05 8.13
N GLU A 75 -0.88 -2.21 8.07
CA GLU A 75 -2.00 -2.18 9.00
C GLU A 75 -3.22 -2.85 8.35
N LYS A 76 -3.73 -3.87 9.03
CA LYS A 76 -4.96 -4.58 8.68
C LYS A 76 -5.97 -4.45 9.82
N PRO A 77 -7.28 -4.59 9.55
CA PRO A 77 -8.28 -4.61 10.60
C PRO A 77 -8.04 -5.79 11.55
N TRP A 78 -8.34 -5.63 12.84
CA TRP A 78 -8.12 -6.69 13.86
C TRP A 78 -8.84 -8.00 13.53
N TRP A 79 -9.99 -7.91 12.88
CA TRP A 79 -10.80 -9.05 12.44
C TRP A 79 -10.26 -9.72 11.16
N SER A 80 -9.17 -9.21 10.56
CA SER A 80 -8.57 -9.79 9.35
C SER A 80 -8.18 -11.26 9.54
N PHE A 81 -7.84 -11.68 10.76
CA PHE A 81 -7.59 -13.08 11.09
C PHE A 81 -8.82 -14.00 10.91
N LEU A 82 -10.03 -13.44 11.00
CA LEU A 82 -11.30 -14.17 10.82
C LEU A 82 -11.79 -14.15 9.36
N ALA A 83 -11.12 -13.39 8.51
CA ALA A 83 -11.46 -13.23 7.11
C ALA A 83 -10.63 -14.20 6.26
N LYS A 84 -11.29 -14.87 5.31
CA LYS A 84 -10.60 -15.59 4.25
C LYS A 84 -10.50 -14.67 3.03
N GLU A 85 -9.28 -14.47 2.55
CA GLU A 85 -9.03 -13.75 1.30
C GLU A 85 -9.65 -14.54 0.14
N GLU A 86 -10.36 -13.84 -0.75
CA GLU A 86 -10.95 -14.42 -1.97
C GLU A 86 -9.99 -14.40 -3.14
#